data_AF-L0A859-F1
#
_entry.id   AF-L0A859-F1
#
_cell.length_a   1.000
_cell.length_b   1.000
_cell.length_c   1.000
_cell.angle_alpha   90.00
_cell.angle_beta   90.00
_cell.angle_gamma   90.00
#
_symmetry.space_group_name_H-M   'P 1'
#
loop_
_entity.id
_entity.type
_entity.pdbx_description
1 polymer ?
#
loop_
_entity_poly.entity_id
_entity_poly.type
_entity_poly.pdbx_seq_one_letter_code
_entity_poly.pdbx_strand_id
1 'polypeptide(L)'
;MKITNSFIENSINCANTIIKNCLENKLRCRDPPLSTSRLLRTLGLSEYQERNYWKIAKEVSKLGNIPIYKYSNIEFDLITEVRNEKIYSVNNIPVDYIDCRFLEDKCKITNKGFAFYVYINGNIEKSSLKINAINILNLLAMHNTDLAFGLLSSISGVIYNGNAGFEALLENVLRLIKIQIVNLILPKTPQNLNELLKLSKLLRDLSKQFGFI
;
A
#
# COMPACT_ATOMS: atom_id res chain seq x y z
N MET A 1 -5.24 -19.63 -3.22
CA MET A 1 -5.87 -19.00 -2.04
C MET A 1 -6.60 -17.74 -2.49
N LYS A 2 -7.84 -17.49 -2.02
CA LYS A 2 -8.58 -16.28 -2.35
C LYS A 2 -8.34 -15.23 -1.26
N ILE A 3 -7.71 -14.10 -1.60
CA ILE A 3 -7.64 -12.93 -0.72
C ILE A 3 -9.07 -12.41 -0.56
N THR A 4 -9.55 -12.26 0.67
CA THR A 4 -10.93 -11.82 0.92
C THR A 4 -11.07 -10.32 0.74
N ASN A 5 -12.22 -9.87 0.24
CA ASN A 5 -12.52 -8.45 0.08
C ASN A 5 -12.36 -7.69 1.41
N SER A 6 -12.81 -8.27 2.53
CA SER A 6 -12.64 -7.70 3.87
C SER A 6 -11.18 -7.50 4.29
N PHE A 7 -10.24 -8.31 3.79
CA PHE A 7 -8.82 -8.11 4.11
C PHE A 7 -8.28 -6.88 3.38
N ILE A 8 -8.65 -6.72 2.11
CA ILE A 8 -8.25 -5.58 1.28
C ILE A 8 -8.87 -4.29 1.83
N GLU A 9 -10.18 -4.30 2.11
CA GLU A 9 -10.91 -3.17 2.70
C GLU A 9 -10.27 -2.71 4.02
N ASN A 10 -10.03 -3.63 4.96
CA ASN A 10 -9.40 -3.28 6.23
C ASN A 10 -7.97 -2.75 6.06
N SER A 11 -7.23 -3.24 5.07
CA SER A 11 -5.90 -2.73 4.75
C SER A 11 -5.96 -1.32 4.18
N ILE A 12 -6.94 -1.02 3.33
CA ILE A 12 -7.19 0.34 2.81
C ILE A 12 -7.60 1.29 3.94
N ASN A 13 -8.50 0.86 4.83
CA ASN A 13 -8.92 1.66 5.99
C ASN A 13 -7.73 1.96 6.92
N CYS A 14 -6.83 1.00 7.12
CA CYS A 14 -5.60 1.24 7.85
C CYS A 14 -4.71 2.27 7.14
N ALA A 15 -4.47 2.12 5.82
CA ALA A 15 -3.68 3.07 5.03
C ALA A 15 -4.26 4.50 5.12
N ASN A 16 -5.56 4.65 4.92
CA ASN A 16 -6.27 5.93 5.04
C ASN A 16 -6.04 6.57 6.42
N THR A 17 -6.17 5.78 7.49
CA THR A 17 -6.01 6.27 8.87
C THR A 17 -4.57 6.69 9.14
N ILE A 18 -3.60 5.91 8.68
CA ILE A 18 -2.18 6.22 8.85
C ILE A 18 -1.82 7.49 8.08
N ILE A 19 -2.20 7.61 6.80
CA ILE A 19 -1.90 8.79 5.97
C ILE A 19 -2.49 10.06 6.59
N LYS A 20 -3.74 10.03 7.05
CA LYS A 20 -4.36 11.18 7.75
C LYS A 20 -3.54 11.58 8.97
N ASN A 21 -3.15 10.61 9.80
CA ASN A 21 -2.31 10.86 10.96
C ASN A 21 -0.92 11.42 10.59
N CYS A 22 -0.31 10.94 9.50
CA CYS A 22 0.95 11.46 8.99
C CYS A 22 0.83 12.93 8.58
N LEU A 23 -0.23 13.28 7.84
CA LEU A 23 -0.48 14.66 7.40
C LEU A 23 -0.78 15.59 8.59
N GLU A 24 -1.69 15.19 9.48
CA GLU A 24 -2.11 15.97 10.66
C GLU A 24 -0.93 16.26 11.60
N ASN A 25 -0.05 15.29 11.81
CA ASN A 25 1.10 15.42 12.70
C ASN A 25 2.40 15.79 11.97
N LYS A 26 2.35 16.06 10.66
CA LYS A 26 3.51 16.39 9.81
C LYS A 26 4.64 15.36 9.90
N LEU A 27 4.28 14.08 9.94
CA LEU A 27 5.20 12.95 10.04
C LEU A 27 5.73 12.54 8.67
N ARG A 28 6.93 11.94 8.66
CA ARG A 28 7.54 11.47 7.41
C ARG A 28 6.97 10.13 6.98
N CYS A 29 6.56 9.30 7.92
CA CYS A 29 5.99 7.98 7.72
C CYS A 29 6.85 7.13 6.79
N ARG A 30 8.15 7.03 7.11
CA ARG A 30 9.16 6.42 6.25
C ARG A 30 9.03 4.91 6.15
N ASP A 31 8.72 4.27 7.27
CA ASP A 31 8.54 2.82 7.35
C ASP A 31 7.54 2.37 8.43
N PRO A 32 6.33 2.94 8.51
CA PRO A 32 5.31 2.44 9.41
C PRO A 32 4.72 1.13 8.87
N PRO A 33 4.26 0.21 9.74
CA PRO A 33 3.46 -0.91 9.29
C PRO A 33 2.12 -0.42 8.74
N LEU A 34 1.65 -1.06 7.66
CA LEU A 34 0.33 -0.85 7.08
C LEU A 34 -0.77 -1.18 8.09
N SER A 35 -0.59 -2.20 8.91
CA SER A 35 -1.57 -2.52 9.96
C SER A 35 -0.92 -3.13 11.20
N THR A 36 -1.60 -2.93 12.34
CA THR A 36 -1.25 -3.51 13.63
C THR A 36 -2.54 -3.92 14.36
N SER A 37 -2.42 -4.84 15.32
CA SER A 37 -3.58 -5.31 16.11
C SER A 37 -4.34 -4.16 16.79
N ARG A 38 -3.61 -3.11 17.18
CA ARG A 38 -4.20 -1.96 17.87
C ARG A 38 -4.96 -1.05 16.92
N LEU A 39 -4.42 -0.81 15.71
CA LEU A 39 -5.11 -0.06 14.67
C LEU A 39 -6.36 -0.79 14.20
N LEU A 40 -6.26 -2.10 13.95
CA LEU A 40 -7.40 -2.93 13.53
C LEU A 40 -8.54 -2.87 14.53
N ARG A 41 -8.25 -2.99 15.84
CA ARG A 41 -9.27 -2.83 16.89
C ARG A 41 -9.85 -1.42 16.97
N THR A 42 -9.03 -0.39 16.72
CA THR A 42 -9.51 1.01 16.65
C THR A 42 -10.48 1.23 15.48
N LEU A 43 -10.30 0.49 14.38
CA LEU A 43 -11.23 0.45 13.25
C LEU A 43 -12.48 -0.42 13.50
N GLY A 44 -12.65 -0.97 14.71
CA GLY A 44 -13.86 -1.71 15.10
C GLY A 44 -13.81 -3.21 14.79
N LEU A 45 -12.67 -3.78 14.42
CA LEU A 45 -12.58 -5.23 14.20
C LEU A 45 -12.70 -5.98 15.53
N SER A 46 -13.60 -6.97 15.56
CA SER A 46 -13.68 -7.98 16.61
C SER A 46 -12.43 -8.87 16.64
N GLU A 47 -12.20 -9.55 17.76
CA GLU A 47 -11.07 -10.49 17.90
C GLU A 47 -11.09 -11.62 16.86
N TYR A 48 -12.28 -12.03 16.41
CA TYR A 48 -12.41 -13.03 15.35
C TYR A 48 -11.94 -12.46 14.00
N GLN A 49 -12.40 -11.25 13.65
CA GLN A 49 -11.99 -10.58 12.42
C GLN A 49 -10.49 -10.26 12.41
N GLU A 50 -9.93 -9.83 13.55
CA GLU A 50 -8.50 -9.58 13.70
C GLU A 50 -7.68 -10.88 13.48
N ARG A 51 -8.09 -11.99 14.10
CA ARG A 51 -7.43 -13.29 13.90
C ARG A 51 -7.48 -13.73 12.43
N ASN A 52 -8.61 -13.53 11.76
CA ASN A 52 -8.74 -13.83 10.34
C ASN A 52 -7.86 -12.91 9.47
N TYR A 53 -7.79 -11.61 9.79
CA TYR A 53 -6.92 -10.67 9.10
C TYR A 53 -5.46 -11.13 9.15
N TRP A 54 -4.95 -11.49 10.34
CA TRP A 54 -3.57 -11.97 10.50
C TRP A 54 -3.32 -13.31 9.82
N LYS A 55 -4.30 -14.21 9.79
CA LYS A 55 -4.22 -15.45 9.02
C LYS A 55 -3.99 -15.16 7.54
N ILE A 56 -4.78 -14.26 6.96
CA ILE A 56 -4.66 -13.89 5.55
C ILE A 56 -3.35 -13.13 5.30
N ALA A 57 -2.97 -12.17 6.15
CA ALA A 57 -1.73 -11.41 6.03
C ALA A 57 -0.50 -12.33 5.95
N LYS A 58 -0.46 -13.37 6.80
CA LYS A 58 0.63 -14.37 6.80
C LYS A 58 0.69 -15.16 5.50
N GLU A 59 -0.46 -15.55 4.96
CA GLU A 59 -0.48 -16.26 3.68
C GLU A 59 -0.13 -15.35 2.50
N VAL A 60 -0.58 -14.10 2.51
CA VAL A 60 -0.21 -13.10 1.49
C VAL A 60 1.31 -12.83 1.52
N SER A 61 1.92 -12.82 2.71
CA SER A 61 3.38 -12.68 2.87
C SER A 61 4.17 -13.85 2.30
N LYS A 62 3.55 -15.01 2.07
CA LYS A 62 4.19 -16.18 1.44
C LYS A 62 4.12 -16.16 -0.08
N LEU A 63 3.37 -15.24 -0.69
CA LEU A 63 3.26 -15.13 -2.14
C LEU A 63 4.58 -14.67 -2.79
N GLY A 64 5.51 -14.11 -2.01
CA GLY A 64 6.76 -13.57 -2.51
C GLY A 64 6.54 -12.26 -3.28
N ASN A 65 7.22 -12.13 -4.42
CA ASN A 65 7.17 -10.95 -5.26
C ASN A 65 5.93 -10.98 -6.17
N ILE A 66 5.09 -9.95 -6.08
CA ILE A 66 3.91 -9.77 -6.94
C ILE A 66 4.25 -8.71 -8.00
N PRO A 67 4.44 -9.07 -9.29
CA PRO A 67 4.93 -8.14 -10.29
C PRO A 67 3.91 -7.05 -10.62
N ILE A 68 4.30 -5.78 -10.44
CA ILE A 68 3.46 -4.61 -10.74
C ILE A 68 3.92 -3.84 -11.98
N TYR A 69 5.20 -3.89 -12.33
CA TYR A 69 5.74 -3.26 -13.53
C TYR A 69 6.96 -4.03 -14.04
N LYS A 70 7.07 -4.21 -15.37
CA LYS A 70 8.25 -4.79 -16.00
C LYS A 70 8.57 -4.12 -17.33
N TYR A 71 9.81 -3.68 -17.49
CA TYR A 71 10.35 -3.18 -18.75
C TYR A 71 11.83 -3.54 -18.87
N SER A 72 12.19 -4.32 -19.88
CA SER A 72 13.57 -4.81 -20.08
C SER A 72 14.10 -5.49 -18.80
N ASN A 73 15.23 -5.03 -18.24
CA ASN A 73 15.84 -5.55 -17.02
C ASN A 73 15.38 -4.83 -15.74
N ILE A 74 14.32 -4.01 -15.82
CA ILE A 74 13.77 -3.25 -14.70
C ILE A 74 12.41 -3.85 -14.33
N GLU A 75 12.27 -4.22 -13.05
CA GLU A 75 11.08 -4.86 -12.51
C GLU A 75 10.73 -4.23 -11.16
N PHE A 76 9.45 -3.89 -10.98
CA PHE A 76 8.92 -3.50 -9.68
C PHE A 76 7.90 -4.52 -9.23
N ASP A 77 8.06 -4.95 -7.98
CA ASP A 77 7.24 -5.95 -7.32
C ASP A 77 6.60 -5.36 -6.06
N LEU A 78 5.38 -5.78 -5.74
CA LEU A 78 4.84 -5.67 -4.40
C LEU A 78 5.36 -6.81 -3.55
N ILE A 79 5.86 -6.48 -2.37
CA ILE A 79 6.32 -7.43 -1.35
C ILE A 79 5.53 -7.15 -0.08
N THR A 80 5.13 -8.22 0.62
CA THR A 80 4.41 -8.09 1.88
C THR A 80 5.08 -8.91 2.96
N GLU A 81 5.05 -8.39 4.19
CA GLU A 81 5.71 -9.03 5.33
C GLU A 81 4.86 -8.93 6.58
N VAL A 82 4.73 -10.05 7.29
CA VAL A 82 4.21 -10.07 8.67
C VAL A 82 5.38 -10.24 9.62
N ARG A 83 5.53 -9.29 10.55
CA ARG A 83 6.55 -9.30 11.59
C ARG A 83 5.90 -9.36 12.97
N ASN A 84 6.65 -9.85 13.95
CA ASN A 84 6.29 -9.77 15.36
C ASN A 84 7.38 -9.01 16.10
N GLU A 85 7.13 -7.75 16.39
CA GLU A 85 8.16 -6.79 16.79
C GLU A 85 7.61 -5.70 17.73
N LYS A 86 8.49 -4.77 18.12
CA LYS A 86 8.08 -3.58 18.86
C LYS A 86 7.26 -2.66 17.96
N ILE A 87 6.10 -2.24 18.45
CA ILE A 87 5.20 -1.35 17.73
C ILE A 87 5.27 0.05 18.34
N TYR A 88 5.55 1.04 17.50
CA TYR A 88 5.49 2.45 17.85
C TYR A 88 4.16 3.01 17.37
N SER A 89 3.50 3.83 18.19
CA SER A 89 2.19 4.36 17.84
C SER A 89 1.89 5.70 18.48
N VAL A 90 1.10 6.52 17.80
CA VAL A 90 0.47 7.73 18.34
C VAL A 90 -1.03 7.56 18.21
N ASN A 91 -1.78 7.72 19.31
CA ASN A 91 -3.22 7.50 19.35
C ASN A 91 -3.66 6.15 18.74
N ASN A 92 -2.91 5.08 19.02
CA ASN A 92 -3.09 3.72 18.48
C ASN A 92 -2.82 3.57 16.97
N ILE A 93 -2.43 4.63 16.28
CA ILE A 93 -2.04 4.62 14.86
C ILE A 93 -0.53 4.35 14.79
N PRO A 94 -0.08 3.36 14.01
CA PRO A 94 1.33 3.02 13.95
C PRO A 94 2.15 4.10 13.25
N VAL A 95 3.35 4.31 13.77
CA VAL A 95 4.37 5.20 13.20
C VAL A 95 5.70 4.45 13.13
N ASP A 96 6.68 4.97 12.37
CA ASP A 96 8.02 4.41 12.42
C ASP A 96 8.81 4.92 13.63
N TYR A 97 9.95 4.28 13.90
CA TYR A 97 10.80 4.60 15.04
C TYR A 97 11.32 6.05 15.02
N ILE A 98 11.63 6.60 13.85
CA ILE A 98 12.17 7.96 13.73
C ILE A 98 11.08 8.97 14.08
N ASP A 99 9.89 8.81 13.49
CA ASP A 99 8.75 9.67 13.80
C ASP A 99 8.33 9.54 15.27
N CYS A 100 8.36 8.33 15.83
CA CYS A 100 8.11 8.11 17.25
C CYS A 100 9.09 8.88 18.14
N ARG A 101 10.38 8.87 17.80
CA ARG A 101 11.40 9.65 18.54
C ARG A 101 11.17 11.16 18.42
N PHE A 102 10.73 11.63 17.26
CA PHE A 102 10.40 13.05 17.05
C PHE A 102 9.19 13.52 17.87
N LEU A 103 8.26 12.61 18.16
CA LEU A 103 7.02 12.91 18.90
C LEU A 103 7.15 12.75 20.42
N GLU A 104 8.30 12.27 20.90
CA GLU A 104 8.64 12.11 22.32
C GLU A 104 7.48 11.47 23.12
N ASP A 105 6.94 12.19 24.12
CA ASP A 105 5.92 11.70 25.05
C ASP A 105 4.58 11.31 24.40
N LYS A 106 4.33 11.76 23.16
CA LYS A 106 3.11 11.40 22.43
C LYS A 106 3.19 9.98 21.85
N CYS A 107 4.40 9.41 21.73
CA CYS A 107 4.58 8.08 21.20
C CYS A 107 4.51 7.00 22.28
N LYS A 108 3.67 5.98 22.05
CA LYS A 108 3.55 4.78 22.88
C LYS A 108 4.24 3.61 22.22
N ILE A 109 4.99 2.86 23.03
CA ILE A 109 5.72 1.66 22.61
C ILE A 109 5.02 0.42 23.15
N THR A 110 4.68 -0.52 22.27
CA THR A 110 4.26 -1.87 22.64
C THR A 110 5.41 -2.83 22.36
N ASN A 111 5.88 -3.57 23.37
CA ASN A 111 7.10 -4.38 23.26
C ASN A 111 7.03 -5.52 22.24
N LYS A 112 5.83 -6.02 21.94
CA LYS A 112 5.63 -7.12 21.01
C LYS A 112 4.22 -7.07 20.42
N GLY A 113 4.10 -7.08 19.10
CA GLY A 113 2.83 -7.10 18.40
C GLY A 113 3.01 -7.50 16.94
N PHE A 114 1.91 -7.96 16.32
CA PHE A 114 1.90 -8.22 14.89
C PHE A 114 1.87 -6.90 14.11
N ALA A 115 2.73 -6.84 13.09
CA ALA A 115 2.84 -5.75 12.14
C ALA A 115 2.79 -6.32 10.73
N PHE A 116 1.94 -5.75 9.88
CA PHE A 116 1.90 -6.06 8.45
C PHE A 116 2.50 -4.91 7.66
N TYR A 117 3.45 -5.21 6.79
CA TYR A 117 4.09 -4.25 5.90
C TYR A 117 3.80 -4.57 4.46
N VAL A 118 3.72 -3.51 3.65
CA VAL A 118 3.67 -3.59 2.21
C VAL A 118 4.76 -2.69 1.66
N TYR A 119 5.58 -3.25 0.77
CA TYR A 119 6.69 -2.57 0.13
C TYR A 119 6.55 -2.66 -1.38
N ILE A 120 7.07 -1.65 -2.07
CA ILE A 120 7.42 -1.73 -3.47
C ILE A 120 8.92 -1.97 -3.54
N ASN A 121 9.31 -3.07 -4.18
CA ASN A 121 10.70 -3.40 -4.45
C ASN A 121 11.00 -3.21 -5.94
N GLY A 122 11.84 -2.24 -6.27
CA GLY A 122 12.34 -2.00 -7.61
C GLY A 122 13.71 -2.64 -7.80
N ASN A 123 13.82 -3.56 -8.74
CA ASN A 123 15.09 -4.11 -9.21
C ASN A 123 15.46 -3.36 -10.50
N ILE A 124 16.52 -2.58 -10.45
CA ILE A 124 17.03 -1.77 -11.57
C ILE A 124 18.45 -2.27 -11.85
N GLU A 125 18.58 -3.10 -12.89
CA GLU A 125 19.84 -3.76 -13.25
C GLU A 125 20.46 -4.55 -12.08
N LYS A 126 21.55 -4.05 -11.48
CA LYS A 126 22.25 -4.67 -10.34
C LYS A 126 21.89 -4.06 -8.98
N SER A 127 20.99 -3.07 -8.98
CA SER A 127 20.57 -2.37 -7.75
C SER A 127 19.15 -2.77 -7.38
N SER A 128 18.88 -2.83 -6.09
CA SER A 128 17.53 -2.99 -5.57
C SER A 128 17.17 -1.81 -4.67
N LEU A 129 15.90 -1.41 -4.73
CA LEU A 129 15.32 -0.35 -3.93
C LEU A 129 14.05 -0.88 -3.31
N LYS A 130 13.97 -0.85 -1.98
CA LYS A 130 12.77 -1.26 -1.24
C LYS A 130 12.18 -0.05 -0.53
N ILE A 131 10.95 0.32 -0.87
CA ILE A 131 10.25 1.47 -0.32
C ILE A 131 8.93 1.03 0.29
N ASN A 132 8.62 1.51 1.49
CA ASN A 132 7.35 1.26 2.15
C ASN A 132 6.18 1.92 1.38
N ALA A 133 5.07 1.19 1.20
CA ALA A 133 3.92 1.68 0.45
C ALA A 133 3.20 2.85 1.14
N ILE A 134 3.15 2.87 2.48
CA ILE A 134 2.61 4.02 3.23
C ILE A 134 3.46 5.26 3.02
N ASN A 135 4.79 5.11 2.98
CA ASN A 135 5.69 6.23 2.69
C ASN A 135 5.40 6.82 1.30
N ILE A 136 5.26 5.98 0.27
CA ILE A 136 4.90 6.42 -1.08
C ILE A 136 3.55 7.14 -1.08
N LEU A 137 2.54 6.60 -0.39
CA LEU A 137 1.23 7.22 -0.29
C LEU A 137 1.28 8.56 0.48
N ASN A 138 2.11 8.67 1.52
CA ASN A 138 2.30 9.92 2.25
C ASN A 138 2.98 10.99 1.38
N LEU A 139 4.06 10.62 0.67
CA LEU A 139 4.73 11.52 -0.27
C LEU A 139 3.79 11.98 -1.38
N LEU A 140 2.96 11.07 -1.89
CA LEU A 140 1.93 11.40 -2.87
C LEU A 140 0.89 12.33 -2.27
N ALA A 141 0.43 12.09 -1.04
CA ALA A 141 -0.57 12.94 -0.39
C ALA A 141 -0.01 14.34 -0.09
N MET A 142 1.27 14.46 0.26
CA MET A 142 1.96 15.76 0.40
C MET A 142 2.05 16.52 -0.92
N HIS A 143 2.15 15.82 -2.06
CA HIS A 143 2.13 16.42 -3.39
C HIS A 143 0.72 16.78 -3.86
N ASN A 144 -0.21 15.84 -3.72
CA ASN A 144 -1.60 15.95 -4.09
C ASN A 144 -2.45 14.95 -3.27
N THR A 145 -3.14 15.46 -2.27
CA THR A 145 -4.01 14.70 -1.37
C THR A 145 -5.06 13.88 -2.13
N ASP A 146 -5.69 14.47 -3.14
CA ASP A 146 -6.76 13.82 -3.91
C ASP A 146 -6.25 12.62 -4.71
N LEU A 147 -5.01 12.66 -5.20
CA LEU A 147 -4.41 11.52 -5.91
C LEU A 147 -4.13 10.34 -4.96
N ALA A 148 -3.63 10.60 -3.76
CA ALA A 148 -3.37 9.54 -2.79
C ALA A 148 -4.65 8.86 -2.29
N PHE A 149 -5.63 9.66 -1.86
CA PHE A 149 -6.90 9.13 -1.39
C PHE A 149 -7.75 8.60 -2.55
N GLY A 150 -7.70 9.21 -3.73
CA GLY A 150 -8.34 8.72 -4.95
C GLY A 150 -7.82 7.34 -5.38
N LEU A 151 -6.52 7.10 -5.26
CA LEU A 151 -5.95 5.76 -5.49
C LEU A 151 -6.56 4.74 -4.50
N LEU A 152 -6.52 5.02 -3.20
CA LEU A 152 -7.07 4.11 -2.17
C LEU A 152 -8.57 3.85 -2.36
N SER A 153 -9.33 4.90 -2.64
CA SER A 153 -10.76 4.82 -2.95
C SER A 153 -11.03 4.01 -4.22
N SER A 154 -10.20 4.13 -5.26
CA SER A 154 -10.35 3.35 -6.49
C SER A 154 -10.06 1.85 -6.28
N ILE A 155 -9.04 1.50 -5.47
CA ILE A 155 -8.78 0.10 -5.08
C ILE A 155 -9.98 -0.46 -4.31
N SER A 156 -10.57 0.33 -3.41
CA SER A 156 -11.80 -0.04 -2.71
C SER A 156 -12.97 -0.17 -3.69
N GLY A 157 -13.06 0.72 -4.69
CA GLY A 157 -14.08 0.71 -5.72
C GLY A 157 -14.10 -0.57 -6.54
N VAL A 158 -12.94 -1.19 -6.80
CA VAL A 158 -12.86 -2.51 -7.47
C VAL A 158 -13.67 -3.57 -6.72
N ILE A 159 -13.73 -3.48 -5.39
CA ILE A 159 -14.44 -4.45 -4.53
C ILE A 159 -15.95 -4.29 -4.64
N TYR A 160 -16.45 -3.05 -4.63
CA TYR A 160 -17.89 -2.76 -4.54
C TYR A 160 -18.55 -2.50 -5.89
N ASN A 161 -17.84 -1.88 -6.82
CA ASN A 161 -18.36 -1.39 -8.08
C ASN A 161 -17.86 -2.21 -9.28
N GLY A 162 -17.09 -3.29 -9.04
CA GLY A 162 -16.56 -4.19 -10.06
C GLY A 162 -15.86 -3.43 -11.18
N ASN A 163 -16.38 -3.55 -12.41
CA ASN A 163 -15.81 -2.96 -13.62
C ASN A 163 -15.64 -1.44 -13.51
N ALA A 164 -16.65 -0.72 -13.04
CA ALA A 164 -16.57 0.75 -12.91
C ALA A 164 -15.49 1.16 -11.89
N GLY A 165 -15.32 0.38 -10.82
CA GLY A 165 -14.24 0.59 -9.86
C GLY A 165 -12.86 0.33 -10.45
N PHE A 166 -12.74 -0.70 -11.30
CA PHE A 166 -11.49 -1.03 -11.98
C PHE A 166 -11.10 0.01 -13.04
N GLU A 167 -12.06 0.55 -13.79
CA GLU A 167 -11.83 1.66 -14.71
C GLU A 167 -11.29 2.89 -13.97
N ALA A 168 -11.93 3.28 -12.87
CA ALA A 168 -11.44 4.36 -12.01
C ALA A 168 -10.04 4.09 -11.45
N LEU A 169 -9.71 2.84 -11.12
CA LEU A 169 -8.36 2.46 -10.69
C LEU A 169 -7.34 2.68 -11.80
N LEU A 170 -7.63 2.23 -13.02
CA LEU A 170 -6.73 2.42 -14.16
C LEU A 170 -6.50 3.89 -14.47
N GLU A 171 -7.54 4.71 -14.43
CA GLU A 171 -7.43 6.16 -14.61
C GLU A 171 -6.57 6.82 -13.53
N ASN A 172 -6.79 6.47 -12.26
CA ASN A 172 -5.96 7.00 -11.17
C ASN A 172 -4.50 6.57 -11.31
N VAL A 173 -4.23 5.31 -11.64
CA VAL A 173 -2.86 4.83 -11.90
C VAL A 173 -2.23 5.60 -13.08
N LEU A 174 -2.96 5.82 -14.17
CA LEU A 174 -2.48 6.62 -15.30
C LEU A 174 -2.16 8.08 -14.91
N ARG A 175 -2.94 8.68 -14.01
CA ARG A 175 -2.65 10.02 -13.48
C ARG A 175 -1.38 10.02 -12.64
N LEU A 176 -1.16 8.99 -11.82
CA LEU A 176 0.01 8.87 -10.96
C LEU A 176 1.30 8.72 -11.75
N ILE A 177 1.32 7.85 -12.76
CA ILE A 177 2.52 7.62 -13.57
C ILE A 177 2.92 8.86 -14.39
N LYS A 178 1.98 9.79 -14.63
CA LYS A 178 2.24 11.05 -15.34
C LYS A 178 2.87 12.13 -14.46
N ILE A 179 3.01 11.90 -13.15
CA ILE A 179 3.75 12.81 -12.28
C ILE A 179 5.21 12.82 -12.74
N GLN A 180 5.76 14.02 -12.98
CA GLN A 180 7.09 14.20 -13.60
C GLN A 180 8.21 13.40 -12.91
N ILE A 181 8.18 13.31 -11.57
CA ILE A 181 9.19 12.57 -10.81
C ILE A 181 9.18 11.06 -11.11
N VAL A 182 8.03 10.50 -11.49
CA VAL A 182 7.90 9.07 -11.82
C VAL A 182 8.67 8.76 -13.10
N ASN A 183 8.76 9.70 -14.04
CA ASN A 183 9.56 9.55 -15.26
C ASN A 183 11.06 9.45 -14.99
N LEU A 184 11.54 9.88 -13.81
CA LEU A 184 12.95 9.71 -13.42
C LEU A 184 13.22 8.30 -12.87
N ILE A 185 12.18 7.59 -12.44
CA ILE A 185 12.28 6.26 -11.82
C ILE A 185 11.96 5.17 -12.85
N LEU A 186 10.90 5.37 -13.64
CA LEU A 186 10.48 4.40 -14.64
C LEU A 186 11.23 4.61 -15.95
N PRO A 187 11.87 3.56 -16.51
CA PRO A 187 12.57 3.66 -17.80
C PRO A 187 11.60 3.92 -18.96
N LYS A 188 10.35 3.47 -18.81
CA LYS A 188 9.26 3.73 -19.74
C LYS A 188 7.98 4.04 -18.98
N THR A 189 7.54 5.28 -19.07
CA THR A 189 6.25 5.70 -18.52
C THR A 189 5.13 5.40 -19.51
N PRO A 190 4.13 4.58 -19.14
CA PRO A 190 2.98 4.33 -20.00
C PRO A 190 2.23 5.61 -20.35
N GLN A 191 1.94 5.85 -21.63
CA GLN A 191 1.21 7.05 -22.08
C GLN A 191 -0.31 6.88 -22.07
N ASN A 192 -0.77 5.63 -22.13
CA ASN A 192 -2.17 5.23 -22.27
C ASN A 192 -2.43 3.88 -21.58
N LEU A 193 -3.71 3.51 -21.49
CA LEU A 193 -4.17 2.26 -20.85
C LEU A 193 -3.51 1.02 -21.47
N ASN A 194 -3.42 0.96 -22.80
CA ASN A 194 -2.84 -0.19 -23.49
C ASN A 194 -1.36 -0.41 -23.12
N GLU A 195 -0.58 0.66 -23.03
CA GLU A 195 0.80 0.58 -22.57
C GLU A 195 0.88 0.20 -21.09
N LEU A 196 -0.01 0.73 -20.25
CA LEU A 196 -0.05 0.41 -18.83
C LEU A 196 -0.30 -1.09 -18.62
N LEU A 197 -1.26 -1.67 -19.32
CA LEU A 197 -1.57 -3.10 -19.27
C LEU A 197 -0.47 -3.97 -19.89
N LYS A 198 0.33 -3.47 -20.83
CA LYS A 198 1.52 -4.19 -21.33
C LYS A 198 2.60 -4.25 -20.26
N LEU A 199 2.84 -3.14 -19.56
CA LEU A 199 3.92 -2.99 -18.58
C LEU A 199 3.57 -3.55 -17.20
N SER A 200 2.28 -3.58 -16.82
CA SER A 200 1.82 -4.11 -15.54
C SER A 200 1.13 -5.47 -15.68
N LYS A 201 1.79 -6.54 -15.22
CA LYS A 201 1.17 -7.88 -15.19
C LYS A 201 -0.05 -7.91 -14.28
N LEU A 202 0.04 -7.32 -13.09
CA LEU A 202 -1.07 -7.25 -12.13
C LEU A 202 -2.32 -6.62 -12.74
N LEU A 203 -2.19 -5.43 -13.34
CA LEU A 203 -3.35 -4.75 -13.95
C LEU A 203 -3.88 -5.50 -15.16
N ARG A 204 -3.02 -6.14 -15.96
CA ARG A 204 -3.45 -6.97 -17.09
C ARG A 204 -4.25 -8.19 -16.65
N ASP A 205 -3.81 -8.88 -15.60
CA ASP A 205 -4.50 -10.06 -15.09
C ASP A 205 -5.85 -9.68 -14.46
N LEU A 206 -5.92 -8.55 -13.75
CA LEU A 206 -7.18 -7.96 -13.27
C LEU A 206 -8.09 -7.54 -14.44
N SER A 207 -7.54 -6.93 -15.49
CA SER A 207 -8.30 -6.48 -16.67
C SER A 207 -9.03 -7.64 -17.36
N LYS A 208 -8.41 -8.82 -17.43
CA LYS A 208 -9.05 -10.05 -17.95
C LYS A 208 -10.18 -10.53 -17.04
N GLN A 209 -10.00 -10.44 -15.72
CA GLN A 209 -11.02 -10.83 -14.76
C GLN A 209 -12.29 -9.96 -14.87
N PHE A 210 -12.12 -8.66 -15.17
CA PHE A 210 -13.22 -7.70 -15.33
C PHE A 210 -13.72 -7.55 -16.78
N GLY A 211 -13.18 -8.32 -17.73
CA GLY A 211 -13.66 -8.36 -19.12
C GLY A 211 -13.33 -7.10 -19.96
N PHE A 212 -12.28 -6.36 -19.60
CA PHE A 212 -11.81 -5.20 -20.37
C PHE A 212 -10.93 -5.59 -21.57
N ILE A 213 -10.29 -6.76 -21.51
CA ILE A 213 -9.47 -7.37 -22.57
C ILE A 213 -9.62 -8.89 -22.59
#